data_AF-A0A075B453-F1
#
_entry.id   AF-A0A075B453-F1
#
_cell.length_a   1.000
_cell.length_b   1.000
_cell.length_c   1.000
_cell.angle_alpha   90.00
_cell.angle_beta   90.00
_cell.angle_gamma   90.00
#
_symmetry.space_group_name_H-M   'P 1'
#
loop_
_entity.id
_entity.type
_entity.pdbx_description
1 polymer ?
#
loop_
_entity_poly.entity_id
_entity_poly.type
_entity_poly.pdbx_seq_one_letter_code
_entity_poly.pdbx_strand_id
1 'polypeptide(L)'
;MTIQDFEDAFPQGTFDDIVRNPLPDSTTRVVNINYPSNYRSAIHYFRAIMNAKEYSERALKLTDYLLQLNAANYTVWQYRRDILVKLGMDKQIECDWIRKMSESNPKNYQIWYHRQWCLENEKEIENVIEELNHLADHAFNDDNKNYHAWSYRQWILKNFNVSSDQELDFVEKMIDLDVRNNSAWNHRFFILTRDESVNWENELAYVWKKINLAPNNEAPYVYLAGICDKFKSAENSEIIKNALKTALEMEATFPKTIPLLTFIVETSRQHNLMSKEELFKRIECLATEIDPIRSNYWEYVKMIYNGK
;
A
#
# COMPACT_ATOMS: atom_id res chain seq x y z
N MET A 1 25.26 -1.73 -15.99
CA MET A 1 26.41 -0.83 -15.80
C MET A 1 27.72 -1.61 -15.79
N THR A 2 28.78 -1.07 -16.41
CA THR A 2 30.14 -1.62 -16.52
C THR A 2 31.15 -0.86 -15.62
N ILE A 3 32.44 -1.25 -15.65
CA ILE A 3 33.52 -0.48 -15.00
C ILE A 3 33.75 0.86 -15.69
N GLN A 4 33.58 0.93 -17.01
CA GLN A 4 33.66 2.17 -17.76
C GLN A 4 32.62 3.17 -17.25
N ASP A 5 31.39 2.71 -16.98
CA ASP A 5 30.33 3.58 -16.45
C ASP A 5 30.68 4.17 -15.07
N PHE A 6 31.48 3.45 -14.26
CA PHE A 6 31.99 4.00 -13.00
C PHE A 6 33.06 5.05 -13.24
N GLU A 7 33.99 4.80 -14.17
CA GLU A 7 35.07 5.74 -14.52
C GLU A 7 34.54 7.01 -15.20
N ASP A 8 33.49 6.88 -16.01
CA ASP A 8 32.78 8.00 -16.64
C ASP A 8 32.00 8.80 -15.58
N ALA A 9 31.40 8.12 -14.61
CA ALA A 9 30.70 8.78 -13.50
C ALA A 9 31.67 9.47 -12.52
N PHE A 10 32.87 8.93 -12.33
CA PHE A 10 33.87 9.43 -11.40
C PHE A 10 35.23 9.57 -12.10
N PRO A 11 35.51 10.74 -12.70
CA PRO A 11 36.77 10.99 -13.41
C PRO A 11 37.99 10.70 -12.55
N GLN A 12 39.10 10.36 -13.20
CA GLN A 12 40.39 10.15 -12.53
C GLN A 12 40.73 11.36 -11.64
N GLY A 13 41.21 11.11 -10.42
CA GLY A 13 41.45 12.15 -9.41
C GLY A 13 40.35 12.29 -8.36
N THR A 14 39.11 11.83 -8.64
CA THR A 14 37.95 12.07 -7.75
C THR A 14 38.14 11.52 -6.33
N PHE A 15 38.91 10.44 -6.18
CA PHE A 15 39.12 9.74 -4.91
C PHE A 15 40.60 9.49 -4.59
N ASP A 16 41.51 10.28 -5.16
CA ASP A 16 42.97 10.09 -4.97
C ASP A 16 43.41 10.34 -3.52
N ASP A 17 42.61 11.11 -2.77
CA ASP A 17 42.78 11.40 -1.34
C ASP A 17 42.17 10.33 -0.42
N ILE A 18 41.48 9.31 -0.96
CA ILE A 18 40.79 8.28 -0.18
C ILE A 18 41.41 6.90 -0.40
N VAL A 19 41.82 6.27 0.70
CA VAL A 19 42.18 4.84 0.70
C VAL A 19 40.91 3.98 0.74
N ARG A 20 40.73 3.12 -0.27
CA ARG A 20 39.59 2.20 -0.38
C ARG A 20 39.45 1.31 0.88
N ASN A 21 38.21 1.08 1.32
CA ASN A 21 37.89 0.13 2.39
C ASN A 21 37.23 -1.13 1.79
N PRO A 22 38.00 -2.17 1.45
CA PRO A 22 37.49 -3.33 0.74
C PRO A 22 36.44 -4.12 1.51
N LEU A 23 35.61 -4.86 0.78
CA LEU A 23 34.78 -5.90 1.40
C LEU A 23 35.70 -6.96 2.03
N PRO A 24 35.37 -7.49 3.22
CA PRO A 24 36.20 -8.52 3.84
C PRO A 24 36.28 -9.79 2.99
N ASP A 25 37.35 -10.57 3.21
CA ASP A 25 37.70 -11.73 2.39
C ASP A 25 36.54 -12.75 2.26
N SER A 26 36.45 -13.32 1.06
CA SER A 26 35.43 -14.26 0.61
C SER A 26 35.67 -15.71 1.02
N THR A 27 36.90 -16.07 1.39
CA THR A 27 37.33 -17.47 1.62
C THR A 27 36.57 -18.19 2.75
N THR A 28 35.96 -17.45 3.68
CA THR A 28 35.20 -17.99 4.82
C THR A 28 33.72 -17.63 4.79
N ARG A 29 33.23 -17.03 3.69
CA ARG A 29 31.87 -16.49 3.61
C ARG A 29 30.88 -17.49 3.02
N VAL A 30 29.75 -17.64 3.69
CA VAL A 30 28.53 -18.23 3.10
C VAL A 30 27.78 -17.17 2.29
N VAL A 31 27.01 -17.60 1.28
CA VAL A 31 26.22 -16.73 0.38
C VAL A 31 27.03 -15.57 -0.24
N ASN A 32 28.30 -15.82 -0.57
CA ASN A 32 29.17 -14.79 -1.12
C ASN A 32 28.74 -14.41 -2.55
N ILE A 33 28.46 -13.13 -2.75
CA ILE A 33 28.05 -12.60 -4.05
C ILE A 33 29.30 -12.24 -4.86
N ASN A 34 29.39 -12.76 -6.08
CA ASN A 34 30.43 -12.40 -7.02
C ASN A 34 30.12 -11.06 -7.71
N TYR A 35 30.33 -9.95 -6.99
CA TYR A 35 29.96 -8.61 -7.47
C TYR A 35 30.70 -8.19 -8.76
N PRO A 36 30.08 -7.43 -9.67
CA PRO A 36 30.81 -6.85 -10.79
C PRO A 36 31.84 -5.82 -10.30
N SER A 37 32.89 -5.58 -11.07
CA SER A 37 34.03 -4.73 -10.68
C SER A 37 33.61 -3.29 -10.35
N ASN A 38 32.66 -2.74 -11.08
CA ASN A 38 32.10 -1.41 -10.82
C ASN A 38 31.41 -1.29 -9.47
N TYR A 39 30.59 -2.27 -9.08
CA TYR A 39 29.96 -2.30 -7.75
C TYR A 39 31.02 -2.46 -6.66
N ARG A 40 32.02 -3.34 -6.86
CA ARG A 40 33.13 -3.49 -5.90
C ARG A 40 33.88 -2.18 -5.70
N SER A 41 34.23 -1.48 -6.77
CA SER A 41 34.91 -0.17 -6.67
C SER A 41 34.04 0.83 -5.91
N ALA A 42 32.78 1.00 -6.31
CA ALA A 42 31.86 1.95 -5.68
C ALA A 42 31.65 1.66 -4.19
N ILE A 43 31.41 0.40 -3.80
CA ILE A 43 31.15 0.06 -2.40
C ILE A 43 32.41 0.17 -1.54
N HIS A 44 33.61 -0.05 -2.10
CA HIS A 44 34.86 0.14 -1.37
C HIS A 44 35.14 1.61 -1.06
N TYR A 45 34.86 2.52 -2.01
CA TYR A 45 34.94 3.96 -1.76
C TYR A 45 33.87 4.43 -0.79
N PHE A 46 32.63 3.95 -0.94
CA PHE A 46 31.53 4.31 -0.04
C PHE A 46 31.84 3.91 1.41
N ARG A 47 32.36 2.69 1.64
CA ARG A 47 32.80 2.24 2.97
C ARG A 47 33.93 3.11 3.54
N ALA A 48 34.80 3.67 2.70
CA ALA A 48 35.88 4.56 3.15
C ALA A 48 35.34 5.95 3.52
N ILE A 49 34.52 6.55 2.65
CA ILE A 49 33.84 7.84 2.86
C ILE A 49 32.97 7.79 4.13
N MET A 50 32.18 6.73 4.30
CA MET A 50 31.32 6.56 5.47
C MET A 50 32.14 6.46 6.77
N ASN A 51 33.26 5.74 6.76
CA ASN A 51 34.17 5.66 7.91
C ASN A 51 34.82 7.02 8.24
N ALA A 52 35.16 7.80 7.21
CA ALA A 52 35.70 9.15 7.35
C ALA A 52 34.64 10.19 7.75
N LYS A 53 33.35 9.81 7.74
CA LYS A 53 32.21 10.72 7.92
C LYS A 53 32.26 11.92 6.96
N GLU A 54 32.61 11.67 5.72
CA GLU A 54 32.68 12.71 4.70
C GLU A 54 31.30 13.01 4.10
N TYR A 55 30.83 14.24 4.29
CA TYR A 55 29.57 14.72 3.73
C TYR A 55 29.85 15.73 2.61
N SER A 56 29.98 15.24 1.38
CA SER A 56 30.39 16.01 0.21
C SER A 56 29.50 15.72 -1.01
N GLU A 57 29.55 16.58 -2.03
CA GLU A 57 28.83 16.36 -3.28
C GLU A 57 29.28 15.08 -4.00
N ARG A 58 30.58 14.73 -3.95
CA ARG A 58 31.07 13.47 -4.51
C ARG A 58 30.55 12.25 -3.74
N ALA A 59 30.41 12.36 -2.42
CA ALA A 59 29.79 11.30 -1.61
C ALA A 59 28.31 11.15 -1.97
N LEU A 60 27.59 12.25 -2.17
CA LEU A 60 26.20 12.22 -2.63
C LEU A 60 26.06 11.54 -3.99
N LYS A 61 26.89 11.92 -4.96
CA LYS A 61 26.94 11.29 -6.29
C LYS A 61 27.25 9.79 -6.20
N LEU A 62 28.15 9.40 -5.29
CA LEU A 62 28.45 7.98 -5.05
C LEU A 62 27.26 7.21 -4.49
N THR A 63 26.44 7.84 -3.62
CA THR A 63 25.20 7.20 -3.15
C THR A 63 24.20 6.98 -4.28
N ASP A 64 24.01 7.95 -5.18
CA ASP A 64 23.15 7.81 -6.36
C ASP A 64 23.60 6.62 -7.22
N TYR A 65 24.88 6.57 -7.59
CA TYR A 65 25.44 5.47 -8.37
C TYR A 65 25.22 4.09 -7.72
N LEU A 66 25.45 3.99 -6.40
CA LEU A 66 25.22 2.74 -5.66
C LEU A 66 23.74 2.34 -5.60
N LEU A 67 22.83 3.31 -5.49
CA LEU A 67 21.40 3.07 -5.43
C LEU A 67 20.85 2.64 -6.79
N GLN A 68 21.42 3.10 -7.91
CA GLN A 68 21.10 2.57 -9.23
C GLN A 68 21.57 1.10 -9.40
N LEU A 69 22.64 0.69 -8.71
CA LEU A 69 23.10 -0.70 -8.72
C LEU A 69 22.33 -1.60 -7.74
N ASN A 70 21.92 -1.05 -6.58
CA ASN A 70 21.18 -1.76 -5.55
C ASN A 70 20.33 -0.80 -4.71
N ALA A 71 19.10 -0.55 -5.17
CA ALA A 71 18.13 0.30 -4.50
C ALA A 71 17.69 -0.24 -3.12
N ALA A 72 17.94 -1.50 -2.79
CA ALA A 72 17.54 -2.09 -1.50
C ALA A 72 18.58 -1.85 -0.38
N ASN A 73 19.72 -1.23 -0.69
CA ASN A 73 20.77 -0.99 0.30
C ASN A 73 20.41 0.17 1.25
N TYR A 74 19.73 -0.16 2.35
CA TYR A 74 19.26 0.81 3.34
C TYR A 74 20.38 1.62 4.02
N THR A 75 21.61 1.09 4.09
CA THR A 75 22.76 1.85 4.62
C THR A 75 23.13 3.01 3.71
N VAL A 76 23.10 2.80 2.39
CA VAL A 76 23.35 3.87 1.41
C VAL A 76 22.26 4.93 1.51
N TRP A 77 20.99 4.53 1.66
CA TRP A 77 19.88 5.47 1.88
C TRP A 77 20.02 6.32 3.13
N GLN A 78 20.37 5.70 4.26
CA GLN A 78 20.58 6.46 5.50
C GLN A 78 21.71 7.47 5.33
N TYR A 79 22.84 7.04 4.78
CA TYR A 79 23.98 7.92 4.60
C TYR A 79 23.70 9.04 3.59
N ARG A 80 22.93 8.76 2.53
CA ARG A 80 22.44 9.76 1.58
C ARG A 80 21.64 10.86 2.29
N ARG A 81 20.70 10.50 3.17
CA ARG A 81 19.94 11.48 3.98
C ARG A 81 20.86 12.31 4.87
N ASP A 82 21.84 11.68 5.52
CA ASP A 82 22.81 12.41 6.35
C ASP A 82 23.60 13.43 5.50
N ILE A 83 24.04 13.05 4.30
CA ILE A 83 24.74 13.96 3.36
C ILE A 83 23.83 15.12 2.94
N LEU A 84 22.60 14.84 2.51
CA LEU A 84 21.64 15.87 2.07
C LEU A 84 21.39 16.91 3.17
N VAL A 85 21.20 16.47 4.42
CA VAL A 85 21.04 17.37 5.57
C VAL A 85 22.29 18.19 5.83
N LYS A 86 23.48 17.57 5.77
CA LYS A 86 24.75 18.25 6.06
C LYS A 86 25.13 19.27 5.00
N LEU A 87 24.79 19.01 3.74
CA LEU A 87 24.99 19.95 2.64
C LEU A 87 23.92 21.04 2.58
N GLY A 88 22.83 20.93 3.36
CA GLY A 88 21.73 21.87 3.32
C GLY A 88 21.03 21.91 1.95
N MET A 89 20.95 20.75 1.28
CA MET A 89 20.34 20.67 -0.04
C MET A 89 18.84 20.91 0.03
N ASP A 90 18.32 21.55 -1.04
CA ASP A 90 16.89 21.70 -1.24
C ASP A 90 16.24 20.32 -1.39
N LYS A 91 15.25 20.04 -0.52
CA LYS A 91 14.50 18.79 -0.54
C LYS A 91 13.73 18.62 -1.84
N GLN A 92 13.30 19.69 -2.50
CA GLN A 92 12.52 19.57 -3.74
C GLN A 92 13.34 18.95 -4.88
N ILE A 93 14.64 19.26 -4.94
CA ILE A 93 15.56 18.62 -5.91
C ILE A 93 15.62 17.10 -5.65
N GLU A 94 15.65 16.71 -4.38
CA GLU A 94 15.65 15.29 -4.01
C GLU A 94 14.29 14.62 -4.26
N CYS A 95 13.16 15.32 -4.05
CA CYS A 95 11.82 14.87 -4.43
C CYS A 95 11.77 14.49 -5.91
N ASP A 96 12.27 15.36 -6.79
CA ASP A 96 12.29 15.12 -8.24
C ASP A 96 13.20 13.95 -8.62
N TRP A 97 14.32 13.80 -7.91
CA TRP A 97 15.22 12.66 -8.12
C TRP A 97 14.58 11.34 -7.70
N ILE A 98 13.95 11.27 -6.52
CA ILE A 98 13.35 10.03 -6.02
C ILE A 98 12.10 9.63 -6.81
N ARG A 99 11.33 10.60 -7.34
CA ARG A 99 10.22 10.37 -8.26
C ARG A 99 10.65 9.52 -9.45
N LYS A 100 11.71 9.94 -10.16
CA LYS A 100 12.28 9.19 -11.30
C LYS A 100 12.79 7.81 -10.90
N MET A 101 13.47 7.70 -9.75
CA MET A 101 13.99 6.42 -9.29
C MET A 101 12.87 5.41 -8.96
N SER A 102 11.74 5.91 -8.47
CA SER A 102 10.59 5.08 -8.06
C SER A 102 9.90 4.37 -9.22
N GLU A 103 9.88 4.97 -10.41
CA GLU A 103 9.29 4.38 -11.62
C GLU A 103 10.02 3.09 -12.01
N SER A 104 11.34 3.06 -11.84
CA SER A 104 12.16 1.87 -12.13
C SER A 104 12.12 0.83 -11.01
N ASN A 105 11.74 1.21 -9.79
CA ASN A 105 11.81 0.34 -8.60
C ASN A 105 10.57 0.49 -7.69
N PRO A 106 9.33 0.32 -8.21
CA PRO A 106 8.11 0.70 -7.51
C PRO A 106 7.75 -0.22 -6.32
N LYS A 107 8.46 -1.35 -6.16
CA LYS A 107 8.26 -2.34 -5.08
C LYS A 107 9.42 -2.38 -4.08
N ASN A 108 10.09 -1.25 -3.88
CA ASN A 108 11.23 -1.11 -2.98
C ASN A 108 10.87 -0.29 -1.73
N TYR A 109 10.99 -0.89 -0.54
CA TYR A 109 10.66 -0.23 0.73
C TYR A 109 11.45 1.07 0.98
N GLN A 110 12.74 1.08 0.66
CA GLN A 110 13.60 2.21 0.97
C GLN A 110 13.27 3.44 0.13
N ILE A 111 12.85 3.26 -1.13
CA ILE A 111 12.39 4.35 -1.99
C ILE A 111 11.17 5.03 -1.38
N TRP A 112 10.16 4.26 -0.98
CA TRP A 112 8.94 4.82 -0.38
C TRP A 112 9.20 5.49 0.96
N TYR A 113 10.11 4.92 1.77
CA TYR A 113 10.55 5.57 3.01
C TYR A 113 11.32 6.87 2.73
N HIS A 114 12.16 6.91 1.70
CA HIS A 114 12.88 8.12 1.32
C HIS A 114 11.94 9.19 0.77
N ARG A 115 10.88 8.83 0.02
CA ARG A 115 9.81 9.76 -0.38
C ARG A 115 9.07 10.35 0.82
N GLN A 116 8.82 9.57 1.88
CA GLN A 116 8.30 10.11 3.14
C GLN A 116 9.25 11.15 3.72
N TRP A 117 10.54 10.82 3.86
CA TRP A 117 11.54 11.75 4.37
C TRP A 117 11.67 13.05 3.54
N CYS A 118 11.51 12.95 2.21
CA CYS A 118 11.51 14.11 1.32
C CYS A 118 10.33 15.04 1.64
N LEU A 119 9.13 14.50 1.80
CA LEU A 119 7.95 15.28 2.17
C LEU A 119 7.87 15.64 3.67
N GLU A 120 8.63 14.99 4.55
CA GLU A 120 8.57 15.26 5.99
C GLU A 120 8.81 16.75 6.31
N ASN A 121 7.84 17.33 7.02
CA ASN A 121 7.78 18.76 7.36
C ASN A 121 7.62 19.72 6.17
N GLU A 122 7.16 19.22 5.01
CA GLU A 122 6.69 20.08 3.92
C GLU A 122 5.58 21.01 4.43
N LYS A 123 5.68 22.29 4.08
CA LYS A 123 4.76 23.34 4.50
C LYS A 123 3.85 23.80 3.36
N GLU A 124 4.32 23.68 2.13
CA GLU A 124 3.58 24.09 0.94
C GLU A 124 2.66 22.94 0.52
N ILE A 125 1.35 23.15 0.66
CA ILE A 125 0.36 22.12 0.34
C ILE A 125 0.38 21.78 -1.15
N GLU A 126 0.77 22.72 -2.00
CA GLU A 126 0.92 22.57 -3.45
C GLU A 126 1.90 21.45 -3.81
N ASN A 127 3.03 21.33 -3.10
CA ASN A 127 4.02 20.25 -3.31
C ASN A 127 3.44 18.88 -2.92
N VAL A 128 2.61 18.84 -1.87
CA VAL A 128 1.92 17.62 -1.44
C VAL A 128 0.87 17.19 -2.47
N ILE A 129 0.10 18.14 -3.01
CA ILE A 129 -0.87 17.87 -4.07
C ILE A 129 -0.17 17.41 -5.35
N GLU A 130 0.96 18.03 -5.71
CA GLU A 130 1.79 17.58 -6.85
C GLU A 130 2.25 16.13 -6.65
N GLU A 131 2.69 15.75 -5.45
CA GLU A 131 3.07 14.36 -5.16
C GLU A 131 1.87 13.40 -5.33
N LEU A 132 0.69 13.78 -4.84
CA LEU A 132 -0.52 12.97 -5.01
C LEU A 132 -0.92 12.80 -6.48
N ASN A 133 -0.75 13.85 -7.30
CA ASN A 133 -0.98 13.78 -8.74
C ASN A 133 0.05 12.90 -9.43
N HIS A 134 1.34 13.03 -9.09
CA HIS A 134 2.39 12.15 -9.60
C HIS A 134 2.11 10.67 -9.28
N LEU A 135 1.61 10.36 -8.09
CA LEU A 135 1.22 8.98 -7.76
C LEU A 135 0.07 8.49 -8.66
N ALA A 136 -0.92 9.34 -8.92
CA ALA A 136 -2.05 9.02 -9.79
C ALA A 136 -1.61 8.75 -11.23
N ASP A 137 -0.80 9.65 -11.79
CA ASP A 137 -0.44 9.63 -13.21
C ASP A 137 0.61 8.56 -13.55
N HIS A 138 1.45 8.17 -12.58
CA HIS A 138 2.54 7.22 -12.79
C HIS A 138 2.31 5.91 -12.04
N ALA A 139 2.38 5.94 -10.71
CA ALA A 139 2.39 4.72 -9.90
C ALA A 139 1.10 3.91 -10.04
N PHE A 140 -0.07 4.57 -9.99
CA PHE A 140 -1.37 3.90 -10.10
C PHE A 140 -1.79 3.64 -11.54
N ASN A 141 -1.28 4.40 -12.51
CA ASN A 141 -1.48 4.12 -13.92
C ASN A 141 -0.74 2.83 -14.34
N ASP A 142 0.46 2.62 -13.81
CA ASP A 142 1.27 1.41 -14.08
C ASP A 142 0.81 0.19 -13.28
N ASP A 143 0.58 0.35 -11.96
CA ASP A 143 0.10 -0.71 -11.05
C ASP A 143 -0.91 -0.13 -10.07
N ASN A 144 -2.19 -0.13 -10.46
CA ASN A 144 -3.29 0.38 -9.66
C ASN A 144 -3.52 -0.36 -8.32
N LYS A 145 -2.76 -1.43 -8.05
CA LYS A 145 -2.79 -2.23 -6.82
C LYS A 145 -1.45 -2.17 -6.08
N ASN A 146 -0.53 -1.29 -6.45
CA ASN A 146 0.74 -1.13 -5.76
C ASN A 146 0.54 -0.80 -4.27
N TYR A 147 0.88 -1.75 -3.41
CA TYR A 147 0.65 -1.64 -1.96
C TYR A 147 1.44 -0.49 -1.32
N HIS A 148 2.66 -0.24 -1.80
CA HIS A 148 3.47 0.84 -1.26
C HIS A 148 2.92 2.22 -1.65
N ALA A 149 2.45 2.37 -2.89
CA ALA A 149 1.82 3.61 -3.36
C ALA A 149 0.55 3.92 -2.56
N TRP A 150 -0.33 2.93 -2.34
CA TRP A 150 -1.51 3.09 -1.49
C TRP A 150 -1.14 3.42 -0.05
N SER A 151 -0.19 2.71 0.53
CA SER A 151 0.29 2.95 1.91
C SER A 151 0.89 4.35 2.06
N TYR A 152 1.68 4.79 1.08
CA TYR A 152 2.28 6.11 1.05
C TYR A 152 1.23 7.21 0.86
N ARG A 153 0.25 7.02 -0.03
CA ARG A 153 -0.88 7.93 -0.19
C ARG A 153 -1.67 8.10 1.12
N GLN A 154 -1.96 7.01 1.82
CA GLN A 154 -2.59 7.09 3.16
C GLN A 154 -1.71 7.79 4.19
N TRP A 155 -0.39 7.61 4.14
CA TRP A 155 0.53 8.36 4.99
C TRP A 155 0.46 9.86 4.69
N ILE A 156 0.41 10.27 3.42
CA ILE A 156 0.24 11.69 3.04
C ILE A 156 -1.05 12.25 3.68
N LEU A 157 -2.18 11.58 3.48
CA LEU A 157 -3.48 12.01 4.03
C LEU A 157 -3.53 12.05 5.56
N LYS A 158 -2.65 11.32 6.26
CA LYS A 158 -2.54 11.36 7.73
C LYS A 158 -1.70 12.53 8.24
N ASN A 159 -0.74 13.00 7.45
CA ASN A 159 0.26 13.97 7.88
C ASN A 159 0.00 15.38 7.31
N PHE A 160 -0.80 15.49 6.25
CA PHE A 160 -1.10 16.75 5.58
C PHE A 160 -2.62 16.95 5.48
N ASN A 161 -3.05 18.21 5.51
CA ASN A 161 -4.46 18.60 5.48
C ASN A 161 -5.01 18.63 4.04
N VAL A 162 -5.02 17.47 3.39
CA VAL A 162 -5.57 17.28 2.04
C VAL A 162 -7.09 17.14 2.14
N SER A 163 -7.82 17.74 1.20
CA SER A 163 -9.29 17.67 1.17
C SER A 163 -9.79 16.23 0.99
N SER A 164 -10.71 15.82 1.86
CA SER A 164 -11.40 14.52 1.75
C SER A 164 -12.18 14.41 0.43
N ASP A 165 -12.79 15.49 -0.05
CA ASP A 165 -13.58 15.48 -1.28
C ASP A 165 -12.71 15.17 -2.51
N GLN A 166 -11.56 15.84 -2.61
CA GLN A 166 -10.60 15.60 -3.69
C GLN A 166 -10.11 14.14 -3.68
N GLU A 167 -9.93 13.58 -2.49
CA GLU A 167 -9.46 12.21 -2.35
C GLU A 167 -10.57 11.18 -2.61
N LEU A 168 -11.82 11.51 -2.30
CA LEU A 168 -12.99 10.70 -2.67
C LEU A 168 -13.19 10.66 -4.18
N ASP A 169 -13.01 11.79 -4.88
CA ASP A 169 -13.04 11.85 -6.34
C ASP A 169 -11.97 10.94 -6.96
N PHE A 170 -10.76 10.94 -6.39
CA PHE A 170 -9.69 10.06 -6.84
C PHE A 170 -10.06 8.58 -6.63
N VAL A 171 -10.49 8.19 -5.43
CA VAL A 171 -10.80 6.78 -5.16
C VAL A 171 -12.02 6.28 -5.93
N GLU A 172 -13.00 7.14 -6.22
CA GLU A 172 -14.13 6.81 -7.09
C GLU A 172 -13.66 6.49 -8.51
N LYS A 173 -12.77 7.32 -9.09
CA LYS A 173 -12.15 7.01 -10.39
C LYS A 173 -11.44 5.66 -10.38
N MET A 174 -10.71 5.35 -9.30
CA MET A 174 -10.01 4.05 -9.18
C MET A 174 -10.97 2.86 -9.11
N ILE A 175 -12.11 3.01 -8.43
CA ILE A 175 -13.17 1.99 -8.37
C ILE A 175 -13.90 1.88 -9.71
N ASP A 176 -14.10 2.98 -10.44
CA ASP A 176 -14.72 2.96 -11.77
C ASP A 176 -13.84 2.30 -12.83
N LEU A 177 -12.53 2.50 -12.75
CA LEU A 177 -11.55 1.82 -13.62
C LEU A 177 -11.51 0.31 -13.36
N ASP A 178 -11.54 -0.12 -12.09
CA ASP A 178 -11.63 -1.53 -11.71
C ASP A 178 -12.45 -1.68 -10.42
N VAL A 179 -13.72 -2.06 -10.58
CA VAL A 179 -14.63 -2.29 -9.44
C VAL A 179 -14.13 -3.38 -8.50
N ARG A 180 -13.22 -4.26 -8.94
CA ARG A 180 -12.59 -5.33 -8.15
C ARG A 180 -11.30 -4.88 -7.45
N ASN A 181 -10.92 -3.62 -7.55
CA ASN A 181 -9.72 -3.10 -6.91
C ASN A 181 -9.91 -2.99 -5.38
N ASN A 182 -9.53 -4.05 -4.66
CA ASN A 182 -9.65 -4.10 -3.20
C ASN A 182 -8.84 -2.99 -2.49
N SER A 183 -7.72 -2.55 -3.07
CA SER A 183 -6.93 -1.45 -2.51
C SER A 183 -7.71 -0.14 -2.54
N ALA A 184 -8.46 0.13 -3.62
CA ALA A 184 -9.33 1.30 -3.73
C ALA A 184 -10.52 1.23 -2.75
N TRP A 185 -11.16 0.06 -2.59
CA TRP A 185 -12.21 -0.13 -1.57
C TRP A 185 -11.68 0.10 -0.15
N ASN A 186 -10.51 -0.47 0.18
CA ASN A 186 -9.85 -0.24 1.46
C ASN A 186 -9.52 1.25 1.66
N HIS A 187 -9.09 1.94 0.61
CA HIS A 187 -8.77 3.36 0.67
C HIS A 187 -10.00 4.24 0.85
N ARG A 188 -11.12 3.91 0.18
CA ARG A 188 -12.41 4.57 0.41
C ARG A 188 -12.85 4.43 1.87
N PHE A 189 -12.69 3.24 2.44
CA PHE A 189 -13.01 2.98 3.85
C PHE A 189 -12.13 3.82 4.77
N PHE A 190 -10.83 3.87 4.48
CA PHE A 190 -9.87 4.68 5.21
C PHE A 190 -10.26 6.17 5.23
N ILE A 191 -10.71 6.73 4.11
CA ILE A 191 -11.13 8.15 4.03
C ILE A 191 -12.42 8.36 4.85
N LEU A 192 -13.49 7.62 4.52
CA LEU A 192 -14.81 7.86 5.09
C LEU A 192 -14.89 7.56 6.59
N THR A 193 -14.11 6.61 7.09
CA THR A 193 -14.16 6.29 8.54
C THR A 193 -13.51 7.35 9.43
N ARG A 194 -12.78 8.31 8.85
CA ARG A 194 -12.17 9.45 9.55
C ARG A 194 -13.06 10.70 9.51
N ASP A 195 -14.14 10.67 8.74
CA ASP A 195 -15.09 11.77 8.60
C ASP A 195 -16.38 11.42 9.36
N GLU A 196 -16.69 12.21 10.39
CA GLU A 196 -17.88 12.03 11.20
C GLU A 196 -19.16 12.51 10.51
N SER A 197 -19.04 13.29 9.42
CA SER A 197 -20.17 13.85 8.67
C SER A 197 -20.74 12.93 7.60
N VAL A 198 -20.16 11.74 7.42
CA VAL A 198 -20.54 10.80 6.37
C VAL A 198 -22.00 10.35 6.53
N ASN A 199 -22.77 10.51 5.45
CA ASN A 199 -24.08 9.90 5.32
C ASN A 199 -23.92 8.44 4.88
N TRP A 200 -24.03 7.52 5.83
CA TRP A 200 -23.86 6.08 5.59
C TRP A 200 -24.98 5.45 4.76
N GLU A 201 -26.18 6.04 4.72
CA GLU A 201 -27.26 5.55 3.84
C GLU A 201 -26.91 5.78 2.36
N ASN A 202 -26.38 6.97 2.04
CA ASN A 202 -25.87 7.26 0.70
C ASN A 202 -24.69 6.35 0.33
N GLU A 203 -23.81 6.07 1.29
CA GLU A 203 -22.69 5.15 1.08
C GLU A 203 -23.17 3.72 0.82
N LEU A 204 -24.14 3.21 1.58
CA LEU A 204 -24.75 1.90 1.31
C LEU A 204 -25.35 1.85 -0.10
N ALA A 205 -26.08 2.89 -0.52
CA ALA A 205 -26.64 2.98 -1.87
C ALA A 205 -25.55 2.95 -2.96
N TYR A 206 -24.44 3.66 -2.74
CA TYR A 206 -23.27 3.61 -3.62
C TYR A 206 -22.69 2.20 -3.73
N VAL A 207 -22.46 1.52 -2.60
CA VAL A 207 -21.87 0.18 -2.59
C VAL A 207 -22.76 -0.82 -3.30
N TRP A 208 -24.07 -0.80 -3.05
CA TRP A 208 -25.03 -1.67 -3.74
C TRP A 208 -25.10 -1.40 -5.24
N LYS A 209 -24.98 -0.14 -5.67
CA LYS A 209 -24.84 0.21 -7.10
C LYS A 209 -23.60 -0.46 -7.71
N LYS A 210 -22.44 -0.44 -7.03
CA LYS A 210 -21.22 -1.09 -7.53
C LYS A 210 -21.31 -2.63 -7.49
N ILE A 211 -21.95 -3.21 -6.48
CA ILE A 211 -22.21 -4.66 -6.41
C ILE A 211 -23.03 -5.13 -7.62
N ASN A 212 -24.07 -4.39 -8.02
CA ASN A 212 -24.87 -4.73 -9.19
C ASN A 212 -24.06 -4.78 -10.50
N LEU A 213 -22.94 -4.04 -10.60
CA LEU A 213 -22.04 -4.12 -11.77
C LEU A 213 -21.25 -5.44 -11.80
N ALA A 214 -20.94 -6.01 -10.64
CA ALA A 214 -20.17 -7.24 -10.51
C ALA A 214 -20.59 -8.02 -9.25
N PRO A 215 -21.72 -8.75 -9.26
CA PRO A 215 -22.27 -9.37 -8.05
C PRO A 215 -21.31 -10.37 -7.39
N ASN A 216 -20.46 -11.04 -8.16
CA ASN A 216 -19.45 -11.99 -7.66
C ASN A 216 -18.13 -11.33 -7.20
N ASN A 217 -18.04 -10.00 -7.16
CA ASN A 217 -16.87 -9.29 -6.65
C ASN A 217 -16.89 -9.25 -5.12
N GLU A 218 -15.90 -9.85 -4.46
CA GLU A 218 -15.84 -9.94 -3.00
C GLU A 218 -15.53 -8.59 -2.31
N ALA A 219 -14.72 -7.73 -2.94
CA ALA A 219 -14.24 -6.49 -2.32
C ALA A 219 -15.34 -5.58 -1.72
N PRO A 220 -16.45 -5.25 -2.43
CA PRO A 220 -17.51 -4.43 -1.87
C PRO A 220 -18.28 -5.12 -0.74
N TYR A 221 -18.35 -6.46 -0.68
CA TYR A 221 -19.00 -7.15 0.46
C TYR A 221 -18.11 -7.12 1.71
N VAL A 222 -16.80 -7.27 1.54
CA VAL A 222 -15.84 -7.07 2.64
C VAL A 222 -15.90 -5.63 3.15
N TYR A 223 -16.04 -4.68 2.23
CA TYR A 223 -16.28 -3.27 2.58
C TYR A 223 -17.58 -3.07 3.38
N LEU A 224 -18.70 -3.66 2.94
CA LEU A 224 -19.97 -3.63 3.70
C LEU A 224 -19.84 -4.25 5.08
N ALA A 225 -19.14 -5.39 5.21
CA ALA A 225 -18.89 -6.01 6.50
C ALA A 225 -18.11 -5.08 7.43
N GLY A 226 -17.09 -4.38 6.91
CA GLY A 226 -16.35 -3.34 7.65
C GLY A 226 -17.23 -2.18 8.11
N ILE A 227 -18.20 -1.75 7.31
CA ILE A 227 -19.21 -0.75 7.72
C ILE A 227 -20.05 -1.30 8.88
N CYS A 228 -20.57 -2.52 8.76
CA CYS A 228 -21.36 -3.15 9.83
C CYS A 228 -20.58 -3.27 11.14
N ASP A 229 -19.30 -3.66 11.08
CA ASP A 229 -18.41 -3.78 12.24
C ASP A 229 -18.16 -2.43 12.94
N LYS A 230 -18.09 -1.32 12.18
CA LYS A 230 -17.99 0.04 12.74
C LYS A 230 -19.22 0.38 13.59
N PHE A 231 -20.40 -0.11 13.19
CA PHE A 231 -21.69 0.18 13.83
C PHE A 231 -22.19 -0.91 14.79
N LYS A 232 -21.30 -1.81 15.24
CA LYS A 232 -21.64 -2.93 16.12
C LYS A 232 -22.23 -2.56 17.50
N SER A 233 -22.15 -1.30 17.94
CA SER A 233 -22.80 -0.84 19.17
C SER A 233 -24.32 -0.71 18.96
N ALA A 234 -25.10 -1.03 20.00
CA ALA A 234 -26.57 -1.15 19.94
C ALA A 234 -27.32 0.10 19.44
N GLU A 235 -26.68 1.27 19.45
CA GLU A 235 -27.25 2.56 19.03
C GLU A 235 -27.36 2.72 17.50
N ASN A 236 -26.67 1.91 16.69
CA ASN A 236 -26.63 2.04 15.22
C ASN A 236 -27.16 0.84 14.44
N SER A 237 -28.15 0.13 15.01
CA SER A 237 -28.71 -1.10 14.42
C SER A 237 -29.33 -0.93 13.02
N GLU A 238 -29.72 0.27 12.64
CA GLU A 238 -30.48 0.51 11.40
C GLU A 238 -29.64 0.37 10.14
N ILE A 239 -28.38 0.83 10.16
CA ILE A 239 -27.45 0.66 9.02
C ILE A 239 -27.20 -0.82 8.74
N ILE A 240 -26.99 -1.62 9.79
CA ILE A 240 -26.75 -3.06 9.68
C ILE A 240 -28.01 -3.77 9.17
N LYS A 241 -29.18 -3.44 9.74
CA LYS A 241 -30.48 -3.99 9.30
C LYS A 241 -30.78 -3.66 7.85
N ASN A 242 -30.53 -2.42 7.42
CA ASN A 242 -30.74 -1.98 6.05
C ASN A 242 -29.80 -2.71 5.08
N ALA A 243 -28.52 -2.84 5.42
CA ALA A 243 -27.57 -3.60 4.62
C ALA A 243 -27.99 -5.07 4.50
N LEU A 244 -28.38 -5.73 5.60
CA LEU A 244 -28.85 -7.11 5.57
C LEU A 244 -30.15 -7.28 4.78
N LYS A 245 -31.11 -6.36 4.94
CA LYS A 245 -32.37 -6.36 4.19
C LYS A 245 -32.11 -6.32 2.68
N THR A 246 -31.29 -5.38 2.21
CA THR A 246 -30.95 -5.28 0.79
C THR A 246 -30.20 -6.53 0.31
N ALA A 247 -29.31 -7.10 1.11
CA ALA A 247 -28.62 -8.35 0.76
C ALA A 247 -29.61 -9.52 0.54
N LEU A 248 -30.61 -9.67 1.42
CA LEU A 248 -31.65 -10.69 1.29
C LEU A 248 -32.53 -10.47 0.04
N GLU A 249 -32.85 -9.21 -0.30
CA GLU A 249 -33.54 -8.87 -1.55
C GLU A 249 -32.70 -9.24 -2.78
N MET A 250 -31.39 -9.00 -2.72
CA MET A 250 -30.46 -9.33 -3.81
C MET A 250 -30.23 -10.82 -3.98
N GLU A 251 -30.33 -11.62 -2.92
CA GLU A 251 -30.19 -13.08 -3.00
C GLU A 251 -31.21 -13.69 -3.96
N ALA A 252 -32.44 -13.15 -4.02
CA ALA A 252 -33.45 -13.60 -4.98
C ALA A 252 -32.99 -13.42 -6.45
N THR A 253 -32.14 -12.43 -6.70
CA THR A 253 -31.57 -12.13 -8.03
C THR A 253 -30.27 -12.89 -8.27
N PHE A 254 -29.45 -13.06 -7.22
CA PHE A 254 -28.11 -13.65 -7.29
C PHE A 254 -27.91 -14.80 -6.28
N PRO A 255 -28.71 -15.89 -6.36
CA PRO A 255 -28.83 -16.89 -5.29
C PRO A 255 -27.60 -17.78 -5.07
N LYS A 256 -26.62 -17.75 -5.98
CA LYS A 256 -25.39 -18.58 -5.91
C LYS A 256 -24.12 -17.73 -5.81
N THR A 257 -24.25 -16.49 -5.39
CA THR A 257 -23.13 -15.57 -5.25
C THR A 257 -22.48 -15.76 -3.87
N ILE A 258 -21.34 -16.43 -3.87
CA ILE A 258 -20.53 -16.73 -2.67
C ILE A 258 -20.37 -15.51 -1.75
N PRO A 259 -19.88 -14.34 -2.21
CA PRO A 259 -19.63 -13.22 -1.30
C PRO A 259 -20.91 -12.60 -0.72
N LEU A 260 -22.03 -12.61 -1.46
CA LEU A 260 -23.34 -12.18 -0.96
C LEU A 260 -23.84 -13.09 0.16
N LEU A 261 -23.82 -14.40 -0.06
CA LEU A 261 -24.26 -15.37 0.94
C LEU A 261 -23.34 -15.38 2.16
N THR A 262 -22.04 -15.22 1.95
CA THR A 262 -21.04 -15.04 3.02
C THR A 262 -21.40 -13.83 3.87
N PHE A 263 -21.69 -12.68 3.25
CA PHE A 263 -22.10 -11.46 3.95
C PHE A 263 -23.38 -11.69 4.77
N ILE A 264 -24.43 -12.27 4.16
CA ILE A 264 -25.70 -12.56 4.85
C ILE A 264 -25.46 -13.43 6.09
N VAL A 265 -24.71 -14.53 5.97
CA VAL A 265 -24.46 -15.48 7.06
C VAL A 265 -23.63 -14.82 8.18
N GLU A 266 -22.51 -14.19 7.84
CA GLU A 266 -21.63 -13.61 8.87
C GLU A 266 -22.26 -12.43 9.58
N THR A 267 -22.88 -11.49 8.85
CA THR A 267 -23.56 -10.34 9.46
C THR A 267 -24.73 -10.81 10.33
N SER A 268 -25.52 -11.78 9.87
CA SER A 268 -26.62 -12.33 10.68
C SER A 268 -26.13 -13.01 11.95
N ARG A 269 -25.03 -13.76 11.87
CA ARG A 269 -24.41 -14.45 13.00
C ARG A 269 -23.85 -13.47 14.02
N GLN A 270 -23.09 -12.46 13.58
CA GLN A 270 -22.42 -11.50 14.44
C GLN A 270 -23.41 -10.58 15.17
N HIS A 271 -24.53 -10.24 14.54
CA HIS A 271 -25.50 -9.29 15.07
C HIS A 271 -26.83 -9.93 15.52
N ASN A 272 -26.93 -11.25 15.47
CA ASN A 272 -28.13 -12.02 15.86
C ASN A 272 -29.41 -11.56 15.14
N LEU A 273 -29.33 -11.39 13.81
CA LEU A 273 -30.40 -10.84 12.96
C LEU A 273 -31.21 -11.91 12.20
N MET A 274 -30.94 -13.19 12.44
CA MET A 274 -31.58 -14.31 11.75
C MET A 274 -31.85 -15.45 12.73
N SER A 275 -32.93 -16.22 12.49
CA SER A 275 -33.20 -17.42 13.27
C SER A 275 -32.12 -18.48 13.06
N LYS A 276 -31.92 -19.32 14.06
CA LYS A 276 -30.92 -20.39 14.02
C LYS A 276 -31.18 -21.36 12.86
N GLU A 277 -32.45 -21.71 12.64
CA GLU A 277 -32.85 -22.66 11.60
C GLU A 277 -32.50 -22.14 10.20
N GLU A 278 -32.80 -20.86 9.92
CA GLU A 278 -32.53 -20.24 8.62
C GLU A 278 -31.03 -20.04 8.40
N LEU A 279 -30.30 -19.61 9.44
CA LEU A 279 -28.85 -19.45 9.38
C LEU A 279 -28.16 -20.80 9.08
N PHE A 280 -28.58 -21.88 9.74
CA PHE A 280 -27.97 -23.20 9.58
C PHE A 280 -28.23 -23.79 8.20
N LYS A 281 -29.44 -23.57 7.64
CA LYS A 281 -29.77 -23.97 6.27
C LYS A 281 -28.84 -23.30 5.25
N ARG A 282 -28.55 -22.01 5.42
CA ARG A 282 -27.65 -21.24 4.55
C ARG A 282 -26.20 -21.71 4.68
N ILE A 283 -25.73 -21.94 5.90
CA ILE A 283 -24.40 -22.50 6.17
C ILE A 283 -24.24 -23.86 5.49
N GLU A 284 -25.24 -24.74 5.59
CA GLU A 284 -25.19 -26.06 4.97
C GLU A 284 -25.16 -25.99 3.43
N CYS A 285 -25.94 -25.09 2.84
CA CYS A 285 -25.90 -24.82 1.40
C CYS A 285 -24.53 -24.29 0.95
N LEU A 286 -23.91 -23.38 1.72
CA LEU A 286 -22.55 -22.91 1.46
C LEU A 286 -21.53 -24.04 1.56
N ALA A 287 -21.61 -24.87 2.60
CA ALA A 287 -20.65 -25.96 2.84
C ALA A 287 -20.71 -27.08 1.77
N THR A 288 -21.89 -27.35 1.22
CA THR A 288 -22.11 -28.54 0.39
C THR A 288 -22.25 -28.23 -1.10
N GLU A 289 -22.87 -27.10 -1.47
CA GLU A 289 -23.24 -26.80 -2.86
C GLU A 289 -22.51 -25.60 -3.45
N ILE A 290 -22.39 -24.51 -2.69
CA ILE A 290 -21.99 -23.20 -3.25
C ILE A 290 -20.50 -22.90 -3.03
N ASP A 291 -19.93 -23.29 -1.89
CA ASP A 291 -18.56 -22.97 -1.50
C ASP A 291 -17.86 -24.15 -0.76
N PRO A 292 -17.79 -25.34 -1.40
CA PRO A 292 -17.27 -26.54 -0.76
C PRO A 292 -15.78 -26.45 -0.40
N ILE A 293 -15.02 -25.56 -1.05
CA ILE A 293 -13.61 -25.30 -0.71
C ILE A 293 -13.46 -24.72 0.71
N ARG A 294 -14.46 -23.98 1.21
CA ARG A 294 -14.52 -23.47 2.60
C ARG A 294 -15.48 -24.28 3.49
N SER A 295 -15.83 -25.52 3.13
CA SER A 295 -16.70 -26.40 3.95
C SER A 295 -16.27 -26.49 5.43
N ASN A 296 -14.98 -26.68 5.70
CA ASN A 296 -14.47 -26.72 7.08
C ASN A 296 -14.68 -25.40 7.84
N TYR A 297 -14.61 -24.26 7.14
CA TYR A 297 -14.92 -22.96 7.72
C TYR A 297 -16.41 -22.84 8.04
N TRP A 298 -17.28 -23.26 7.13
CA TRP A 298 -18.73 -23.22 7.35
C TRP A 298 -19.19 -24.12 8.51
N GLU A 299 -18.61 -25.31 8.66
CA GLU A 299 -18.84 -26.17 9.82
C GLU A 299 -18.35 -25.51 11.12
N TYR A 300 -17.18 -24.87 11.10
CA TYR A 300 -16.67 -24.10 12.24
C TYR A 300 -17.61 -22.95 12.63
N VAL A 301 -18.14 -22.20 11.66
CA VAL A 301 -19.12 -21.14 11.89
C VAL A 301 -20.39 -21.68 12.59
N LYS A 302 -20.87 -22.85 12.18
CA LYS A 302 -22.00 -23.56 12.81
C LYS A 302 -21.69 -23.98 14.26
N MET A 303 -20.47 -24.44 14.52
CA MET A 303 -20.02 -24.81 15.88
C MET A 303 -20.00 -23.61 16.82
N ILE A 304 -19.39 -22.50 16.40
CA ILE A 304 -19.30 -21.27 17.20
C ILE A 304 -20.67 -20.73 17.57
N TYR A 305 -21.63 -20.72 16.63
CA TYR A 305 -22.98 -20.23 16.93
C TYR A 305 -23.68 -21.07 18.01
N ASN A 306 -23.30 -22.34 18.17
CA ASN A 306 -23.80 -23.20 19.26
C ASN A 306 -23.03 -23.03 20.58
N GLY A 307 -22.05 -22.13 20.65
CA GLY A 307 -21.19 -21.93 21.83
C GLY A 307 -20.24 -23.09 22.11
N LYS A 308 -19.81 -23.81 21.06
CA LYS A 308 -18.90 -24.96 21.15
C LYS A 308 -17.51 -24.65 20.62
#